data_AF-A0A218YW57-F1
#
_entry.id   AF-A0A218YW57-F1
#
_cell.length_a   1.000
_cell.length_b   1.000
_cell.length_c   1.000
_cell.angle_alpha   90.00
_cell.angle_beta   90.00
_cell.angle_gamma   90.00
#
_symmetry.space_group_name_H-M   'P 1'
#
loop_
_entity.id
_entity.type
_entity.pdbx_description
1 polymer ?
#
loop_
_entity_poly.entity_id
_entity_poly.type
_entity_poly.pdbx_seq_one_letter_code
_entity_poly.pdbx_strand_id
1 'polypeptide(L)'
;MVSGEIRRHRERSSDPGMTGIMQIEAFLASKDNFRVAPERMIPTPWPFHQRCPTESAASVFNAMKSQFQSIVEEYGIRSERIDMHSIAQKEKEETRRDCLIIETKDQDVSNWSNAANQLQTVLSETTLTPGTFQVEIRNPDLFYADRSSILPDDPDLISCIQAIRDQVLQMALRKLGKNCTSIGYHSRKAKWDKSPAKPSVLIFVRPGTLAVWEDVERSLLQAIRGDEFPEITLSLEILVGEVHIGAARGSTSDISKGLRYLELENMVPFNGSSIGVPGRSPDSGTLGGWLRLESQETGENFCGFLTCYHAIAMGDEENVLENNTCGIGLCGKNSQHVPKIEVVWPSEYDREAWKSEIQTLIEQGEASNSERNILAMLSQAKTSESIGSVRFASGFEQRTKSGARLDWAFVESPKTFRRNTPPPPQFNQSLIPGRNFVYAPTGNDFVHSLGRIKPGDWVVRQGRTSIGHGQVNRIQRHVIWEEHPPSEEVEIMGFGDDFGRAGDSGSWVVNRHFELVGMLIGMDRASSEDVGLVTPIHDIIDDIEKRTSCVVSFP
;
A
#
# COMPACT_ATOMS: atom_id res chain seq x y z
N MET A 1 33.64 -11.38 5.51
CA MET A 1 32.74 -11.75 4.41
C MET A 1 31.36 -11.24 4.76
N VAL A 2 30.68 -10.44 3.91
CA VAL A 2 29.25 -10.19 4.10
C VAL A 2 28.58 -11.55 4.14
N SER A 3 28.04 -11.93 5.29
CA SER A 3 27.35 -13.21 5.41
C SER A 3 25.90 -13.00 5.02
N GLY A 4 25.44 -13.78 4.04
CA GLY A 4 24.03 -13.90 3.71
C GLY A 4 23.41 -14.99 4.58
N GLU A 5 22.44 -14.62 5.42
CA GLU A 5 21.68 -15.57 6.23
C GLU A 5 20.26 -15.78 5.66
N ILE A 6 19.81 -17.04 5.66
CA ILE A 6 18.40 -17.43 5.50
C ILE A 6 17.89 -17.86 6.88
N ARG A 7 16.61 -17.62 7.15
CA ARG A 7 15.92 -18.23 8.30
C ARG A 7 15.94 -19.76 8.22
N ARG A 8 16.46 -20.42 9.26
CA ARG A 8 16.67 -21.89 9.29
C ARG A 8 15.39 -22.68 8.93
N HIS A 9 15.54 -23.60 7.97
CA HIS A 9 14.51 -24.48 7.43
C HIS A 9 14.13 -25.63 8.37
N ARG A 10 12.99 -26.27 8.10
CA ARG A 10 12.79 -27.69 8.42
C ARG A 10 13.53 -28.50 7.35
N GLU A 11 14.34 -29.49 7.75
CA GLU A 11 14.78 -30.52 6.80
C GLU A 11 13.52 -31.22 6.26
N ARG A 12 13.23 -31.05 4.97
CA ARG A 12 12.24 -31.90 4.31
C ARG A 12 12.82 -33.30 4.28
N SER A 13 12.09 -34.29 4.78
CA SER A 13 12.23 -35.65 4.26
C SER A 13 11.94 -35.55 2.77
N SER A 14 12.95 -35.80 1.96
CA SER A 14 12.87 -35.83 0.50
C SER A 14 11.72 -36.73 0.06
N ASP A 15 10.62 -36.14 -0.40
CA ASP A 15 9.56 -36.88 -1.08
C ASP A 15 9.91 -36.88 -2.58
N PRO A 16 10.34 -38.02 -3.15
CA PRO A 16 10.89 -38.09 -4.50
C PRO A 16 9.73 -38.12 -5.51
N GLY A 17 9.16 -36.96 -5.83
CA GLY A 17 8.06 -36.92 -6.81
C GLY A 17 7.56 -35.56 -7.27
N MET A 18 7.78 -34.48 -6.49
CA MET A 18 7.45 -33.13 -6.96
C MET A 18 8.64 -32.53 -7.71
N THR A 19 8.39 -31.90 -8.86
CA THR A 19 9.37 -31.23 -9.73
C THR A 19 10.12 -30.05 -9.07
N GLY A 20 10.02 -29.88 -7.75
CA GLY A 20 10.60 -28.77 -6.97
C GLY A 20 9.91 -27.41 -7.20
N ILE A 21 9.03 -27.32 -8.21
CA ILE A 21 8.29 -26.10 -8.55
C ILE A 21 7.06 -26.00 -7.64
N MET A 22 6.88 -24.84 -6.99
CA MET A 22 5.67 -24.54 -6.22
C MET A 22 5.35 -23.04 -6.29
N GLN A 23 4.15 -22.65 -5.85
CA GLN A 23 3.76 -21.25 -5.76
C GLN A 23 4.52 -20.53 -4.65
N ILE A 24 4.74 -19.22 -4.79
CA ILE A 24 5.42 -18.40 -3.77
C ILE A 24 4.70 -18.50 -2.42
N GLU A 25 3.37 -18.46 -2.40
CA GLU A 25 2.56 -18.58 -1.19
C GLU A 25 2.80 -19.91 -0.48
N ALA A 26 2.82 -21.01 -1.24
CA ALA A 26 3.08 -22.35 -0.71
C ALA A 26 4.52 -22.47 -0.17
N PHE A 27 5.49 -21.86 -0.85
CA PHE A 27 6.88 -21.81 -0.40
C PHE A 27 7.02 -21.05 0.92
N LEU A 28 6.47 -19.84 1.02
CA LEU A 28 6.51 -19.03 2.24
C LEU A 28 5.75 -19.70 3.38
N ALA A 29 4.59 -20.27 3.08
CA ALA A 29 3.82 -21.04 4.04
C ALA A 29 4.63 -22.21 4.62
N SER A 30 5.41 -22.91 3.78
CA SER A 30 6.25 -24.01 4.23
C SER A 30 7.42 -23.60 5.12
N LYS A 31 7.75 -22.30 5.21
CA LYS A 31 8.77 -21.76 6.12
C LYS A 31 8.23 -21.43 7.51
N ASP A 32 6.91 -21.34 7.68
CA ASP A 32 6.30 -21.07 8.98
C ASP A 32 5.91 -22.38 9.69
N ASN A 33 6.80 -22.84 10.58
CA ASN A 33 6.55 -24.07 11.34
C ASN A 33 5.40 -23.94 12.35
N PHE A 34 5.04 -22.71 12.74
CA PHE A 34 4.11 -22.45 13.83
C PHE A 34 2.74 -22.00 13.33
N ARG A 35 2.43 -22.32 12.08
CA ARG A 35 1.13 -22.12 11.44
C ARG A 35 0.84 -23.29 10.52
N VAL A 36 -0.24 -24.01 10.80
CA VAL A 36 -0.61 -25.23 10.07
C VAL A 36 -2.08 -25.15 9.67
N ALA A 37 -2.35 -25.59 8.47
CA ALA A 37 -3.69 -25.72 7.90
C ALA A 37 -3.82 -27.10 7.23
N PRO A 38 -5.05 -27.51 6.85
CA PRO A 38 -5.26 -28.76 6.14
C PRO A 38 -4.33 -28.88 4.92
N GLU A 39 -3.83 -30.09 4.69
CA GLU A 39 -2.87 -30.38 3.61
C GLU A 39 -1.58 -29.51 3.63
N ARG A 40 -1.29 -28.84 4.76
CA ARG A 40 -0.21 -27.85 4.92
C ARG A 40 -0.31 -26.64 3.98
N MET A 41 -1.49 -26.37 3.46
CA MET A 41 -1.75 -25.19 2.66
C MET A 41 -2.21 -24.05 3.57
N ILE A 42 -1.28 -23.23 4.04
CA ILE A 42 -1.65 -22.04 4.83
C ILE A 42 -2.56 -21.17 3.96
N PRO A 43 -3.81 -20.93 4.40
CA PRO A 43 -4.85 -20.43 3.52
C PRO A 43 -4.63 -18.97 3.09
N THR A 44 -3.95 -18.19 3.93
CA THR A 44 -3.78 -16.76 3.71
C THR A 44 -2.43 -16.32 4.29
N PRO A 45 -1.39 -16.02 3.47
CA PRO A 45 -0.10 -15.57 4.02
C PRO A 45 -0.28 -14.31 4.89
N TRP A 46 0.61 -14.12 5.86
CA TRP A 46 0.66 -12.85 6.59
C TRP A 46 1.17 -11.74 5.66
N PRO A 47 0.57 -10.53 5.67
CA PRO A 47 -0.51 -10.08 6.54
C PRO A 47 -1.90 -10.38 5.94
N PHE A 48 -2.91 -10.36 6.79
CA PHE A 48 -4.29 -10.58 6.37
C PHE A 48 -5.25 -9.66 7.14
N HIS A 49 -6.41 -9.40 6.54
CA HIS A 49 -7.51 -8.70 7.17
C HIS A 49 -8.40 -9.69 7.93
N GLN A 50 -8.75 -9.37 9.17
CA GLN A 50 -9.62 -10.18 10.01
C GLN A 50 -10.90 -9.39 10.35
N ARG A 51 -12.07 -10.00 10.14
CA ARG A 51 -13.39 -9.45 10.48
C ARG A 51 -14.22 -10.48 11.26
N CYS A 52 -15.38 -10.05 11.73
CA CYS A 52 -16.39 -10.97 12.25
C CYS A 52 -16.73 -12.03 11.18
N PRO A 53 -16.96 -13.29 11.59
CA PRO A 53 -17.38 -14.33 10.68
C PRO A 53 -18.79 -14.06 10.14
N THR A 54 -19.18 -14.76 9.08
CA THR A 54 -20.57 -14.76 8.62
C THR A 54 -21.51 -15.32 9.70
N GLU A 55 -22.80 -14.95 9.66
CA GLU A 55 -23.79 -15.43 10.64
C GLU A 55 -23.91 -16.96 10.64
N SER A 56 -23.81 -17.59 9.47
CA SER A 56 -23.82 -19.05 9.32
C SER A 56 -22.60 -19.69 9.98
N ALA A 57 -21.40 -19.16 9.73
CA ALA A 57 -20.17 -19.63 10.35
C ALA A 57 -20.17 -19.42 11.87
N ALA A 58 -20.69 -18.28 12.35
CA ALA A 58 -20.86 -18.01 13.78
C ALA A 58 -21.80 -19.02 14.45
N SER A 59 -22.92 -19.35 13.79
CA SER A 59 -23.90 -20.32 14.29
C SER A 59 -23.32 -21.72 14.38
N VAL A 60 -22.61 -22.17 13.35
CA VAL A 60 -21.92 -23.47 13.33
C VAL A 60 -20.84 -23.54 14.41
N PHE A 61 -20.04 -22.48 14.55
CA PHE A 61 -19.01 -22.39 15.59
C PHE A 61 -19.61 -22.55 16.99
N ASN A 62 -20.69 -21.82 17.30
CA ASN A 62 -21.34 -21.90 18.60
C ASN A 62 -21.90 -23.29 18.91
N ALA A 63 -22.42 -24.00 17.91
CA ALA A 63 -22.96 -25.35 18.07
C ALA A 63 -21.86 -26.41 18.28
N MET A 64 -20.69 -26.23 17.65
CA MET A 64 -19.65 -27.27 17.56
C MET A 64 -18.41 -26.99 18.41
N LYS A 65 -18.37 -25.87 19.14
CA LYS A 65 -17.19 -25.44 19.92
C LYS A 65 -16.61 -26.54 20.83
N SER A 66 -17.46 -27.30 21.52
CA SER A 66 -17.03 -28.40 22.39
C SER A 66 -16.40 -29.55 21.62
N GLN A 67 -16.93 -29.87 20.43
CA GLN A 67 -16.37 -30.89 19.55
C GLN A 67 -15.00 -30.48 19.01
N PHE A 68 -14.84 -29.20 18.60
CA PHE A 68 -13.53 -28.70 18.16
C PHE A 68 -12.49 -28.78 19.28
N GLN A 69 -12.85 -28.40 20.50
CA GLN A 69 -11.97 -28.53 21.66
C GLN A 69 -11.55 -29.99 21.90
N SER A 70 -12.52 -30.92 21.88
CA SER A 70 -12.27 -32.35 22.05
C SER A 70 -11.30 -32.92 21.01
N ILE A 71 -11.42 -32.51 19.74
CA ILE A 71 -10.52 -32.95 18.66
C ILE A 71 -9.11 -32.44 18.92
N VAL A 72 -8.96 -31.16 19.26
CA VAL A 72 -7.64 -30.55 19.50
C VAL A 72 -6.93 -31.22 20.68
N GLU A 73 -7.67 -31.53 21.75
CA GLU A 73 -7.17 -32.27 22.92
C GLU A 73 -6.76 -33.72 22.60
N GLU A 74 -7.49 -34.42 21.72
CA GLU A 74 -7.16 -35.78 21.26
C GLU A 74 -5.77 -35.85 20.61
N TYR A 75 -5.38 -34.79 19.89
CA TYR A 75 -4.06 -34.66 19.28
C TYR A 75 -2.98 -34.12 20.24
N GLY A 76 -3.32 -33.92 21.51
CA GLY A 76 -2.42 -33.42 22.55
C GLY A 76 -2.10 -31.94 22.44
N ILE A 77 -2.94 -31.16 21.73
CA ILE A 77 -2.74 -29.73 21.54
C ILE A 77 -3.49 -28.99 22.66
N ARG A 78 -2.78 -28.13 23.39
CA ARG A 78 -3.38 -27.24 24.38
C ARG A 78 -3.81 -25.94 23.70
N SER A 79 -5.11 -25.79 23.44
CA SER A 79 -5.66 -24.54 22.94
C SER A 79 -5.71 -23.49 24.05
N GLU A 80 -5.24 -22.28 23.74
CA GLU A 80 -5.50 -21.07 24.53
C GLU A 80 -6.78 -20.38 24.05
N ARG A 81 -7.04 -20.45 22.74
CA ARG A 81 -8.20 -19.83 22.11
C ARG A 81 -8.66 -20.64 20.91
N ILE A 82 -9.97 -20.76 20.74
CA ILE A 82 -10.61 -21.31 19.54
C ILE A 82 -11.70 -20.34 19.14
N ASP A 83 -11.58 -19.74 17.96
CA ASP A 83 -12.52 -18.74 17.44
C ASP A 83 -12.77 -18.94 15.94
N MET A 84 -13.88 -18.37 15.46
CA MET A 84 -14.20 -18.28 14.04
C MET A 84 -14.06 -16.83 13.57
N HIS A 85 -13.32 -16.60 12.48
CA HIS A 85 -13.11 -15.27 11.92
C HIS A 85 -13.18 -15.27 10.41
N SER A 86 -13.65 -14.18 9.82
CA SER A 86 -13.54 -13.99 8.38
C SER A 86 -12.18 -13.40 8.04
N ILE A 87 -11.35 -14.13 7.29
CA ILE A 87 -9.98 -13.76 6.93
C ILE A 87 -9.87 -13.56 5.41
N ALA A 88 -9.18 -12.51 4.99
CA ALA A 88 -8.85 -12.25 3.58
C ALA A 88 -7.38 -11.83 3.44
N GLN A 89 -6.76 -12.10 2.28
CA GLN A 89 -5.48 -11.48 1.95
C GLN A 89 -5.65 -9.95 1.96
N LYS A 90 -4.63 -9.23 2.46
CA LYS A 90 -4.65 -7.77 2.51
C LYS A 90 -4.94 -7.21 1.11
N GLU A 91 -5.91 -6.29 1.02
CA GLU A 91 -6.41 -5.67 -0.22
C GLU A 91 -6.98 -6.62 -1.29
N LYS A 92 -7.38 -7.84 -0.91
CA LYS A 92 -8.07 -8.81 -1.78
C LYS A 92 -9.29 -9.38 -1.07
N GLU A 93 -10.29 -8.52 -0.86
CA GLU A 93 -11.53 -8.88 -0.18
C GLU A 93 -12.28 -10.06 -0.84
N GLU A 94 -12.10 -10.28 -2.14
CA GLU A 94 -12.63 -11.44 -2.87
C GLU A 94 -12.07 -12.79 -2.40
N THR A 95 -10.89 -12.78 -1.75
CA THR A 95 -10.27 -13.98 -1.15
C THR A 95 -10.83 -14.31 0.24
N ARG A 96 -11.81 -13.54 0.72
CA ARG A 96 -12.38 -13.69 2.05
C ARG A 96 -13.00 -15.06 2.27
N ARG A 97 -12.62 -15.71 3.37
CA ARG A 97 -13.11 -17.02 3.82
C ARG A 97 -13.30 -17.03 5.33
N ASP A 98 -14.30 -17.75 5.82
CA ASP A 98 -14.45 -17.97 7.26
C ASP A 98 -13.40 -19.00 7.73
N CYS A 99 -12.74 -18.73 8.84
CA CYS A 99 -11.60 -19.50 9.30
C CYS A 99 -11.77 -19.85 10.77
N LEU A 100 -11.76 -21.15 11.07
CA LEU A 100 -11.61 -21.67 12.42
C LEU A 100 -10.15 -21.55 12.83
N ILE A 101 -9.85 -20.65 13.76
CA ILE A 101 -8.51 -20.41 14.28
C ILE A 101 -8.38 -21.07 15.65
N ILE A 102 -7.38 -21.94 15.78
CA ILE A 102 -6.95 -22.54 17.03
C ILE A 102 -5.60 -21.91 17.40
N GLU A 103 -5.58 -21.11 18.46
CA GLU A 103 -4.35 -20.54 19.02
C GLU A 103 -3.84 -21.41 20.16
N THR A 104 -2.55 -21.74 20.11
CA THR A 104 -1.85 -22.54 21.12
C THR A 104 -0.49 -21.92 21.45
N LYS A 105 0.04 -22.22 22.64
CA LYS A 105 1.44 -21.91 23.00
C LYS A 105 2.39 -23.09 22.80
N ASP A 106 1.87 -24.21 22.31
CA ASP A 106 2.66 -25.40 22.05
C ASP A 106 3.72 -25.11 20.99
N GLN A 107 4.87 -25.77 21.14
CA GLN A 107 5.98 -25.70 20.20
C GLN A 107 6.18 -27.02 19.45
N ASP A 108 5.60 -28.12 19.94
CA ASP A 108 5.55 -29.37 19.21
C ASP A 108 4.39 -29.34 18.21
N VAL A 109 4.76 -29.27 16.93
CA VAL A 109 3.83 -29.13 15.81
C VAL A 109 3.53 -30.47 15.12
N SER A 110 4.03 -31.59 15.67
CA SER A 110 4.01 -32.91 15.01
C SER A 110 2.58 -33.37 14.64
N ASN A 111 1.60 -33.10 15.50
CA ASN A 111 0.22 -33.53 15.31
C ASN A 111 -0.71 -32.46 14.73
N TRP A 112 -0.25 -31.21 14.57
CA TRP A 112 -1.11 -30.10 14.16
C TRP A 112 -1.74 -30.32 12.80
N SER A 113 -1.02 -30.94 11.86
CA SER A 113 -1.55 -31.21 10.52
C SER A 113 -2.69 -32.22 10.54
N ASN A 114 -2.60 -33.25 11.39
CA ASN A 114 -3.66 -34.27 11.51
C ASN A 114 -4.90 -33.67 12.20
N ALA A 115 -4.68 -32.88 13.25
CA ALA A 115 -5.76 -32.14 13.91
C ALA A 115 -6.48 -31.20 12.95
N ALA A 116 -5.73 -30.40 12.18
CA ALA A 116 -6.30 -29.47 11.20
C ALA A 116 -7.12 -30.21 10.13
N ASN A 117 -6.62 -31.33 9.60
CA ASN A 117 -7.35 -32.15 8.65
C ASN A 117 -8.65 -32.72 9.23
N GLN A 118 -8.62 -33.25 10.47
CA GLN A 118 -9.83 -33.78 11.11
C GLN A 118 -10.88 -32.70 11.37
N LEU A 119 -10.45 -31.52 11.82
CA LEU A 119 -11.33 -30.36 11.99
C LEU A 119 -11.97 -29.92 10.67
N GLN A 120 -11.20 -29.93 9.58
CA GLN A 120 -11.70 -29.61 8.24
C GLN A 120 -12.75 -30.62 7.77
N THR A 121 -12.51 -31.91 7.99
CA THR A 121 -13.48 -32.98 7.69
C THR A 121 -14.78 -32.76 8.45
N VAL A 122 -14.70 -32.52 9.77
CA VAL A 122 -15.88 -32.26 10.62
C VAL A 122 -16.65 -31.02 10.17
N LEU A 123 -15.96 -29.94 9.79
CA LEU A 123 -16.62 -28.75 9.25
C LEU A 123 -17.26 -29.00 7.88
N SER A 124 -16.70 -29.87 7.05
CA SER A 124 -17.27 -30.22 5.74
C SER A 124 -18.57 -31.01 5.81
N GLU A 125 -18.88 -31.60 6.96
CA GLU A 125 -20.15 -32.29 7.24
C GLU A 125 -21.26 -31.34 7.71
N THR A 126 -20.98 -30.02 7.81
CA THR A 126 -21.93 -29.01 8.28
C THR A 126 -22.74 -28.39 7.12
N THR A 127 -23.58 -27.41 7.44
CA THR A 127 -24.34 -26.62 6.45
C THR A 127 -23.49 -25.55 5.74
N LEU A 128 -22.21 -25.40 6.09
CA LEU A 128 -21.31 -24.46 5.43
C LEU A 128 -21.03 -24.91 3.99
N THR A 129 -20.94 -23.95 3.08
CA THR A 129 -20.65 -24.26 1.69
C THR A 129 -19.20 -24.73 1.56
N PRO A 130 -18.93 -25.87 0.89
CA PRO A 130 -17.56 -26.32 0.66
C PRO A 130 -16.73 -25.24 -0.04
N GLY A 131 -15.51 -25.01 0.46
CA GLY A 131 -14.59 -24.01 -0.09
C GLY A 131 -14.82 -22.57 0.37
N THR A 132 -15.84 -22.29 1.19
CA THR A 132 -16.04 -20.97 1.81
C THR A 132 -15.44 -20.86 3.21
N PHE A 133 -14.92 -21.96 3.77
CA PHE A 133 -14.34 -22.01 5.09
C PHE A 133 -12.99 -22.76 5.12
N GLN A 134 -12.20 -22.52 6.16
CA GLN A 134 -10.86 -23.08 6.34
C GLN A 134 -10.50 -23.26 7.83
N VAL A 135 -9.48 -24.08 8.11
CA VAL A 135 -8.96 -24.32 9.47
C VAL A 135 -7.50 -23.88 9.56
N GLU A 136 -7.13 -23.27 10.69
CA GLU A 136 -5.77 -22.88 11.00
C GLU A 136 -5.44 -23.13 12.47
N ILE A 137 -4.35 -23.85 12.72
CA ILE A 137 -3.72 -23.98 14.03
C ILE A 137 -2.45 -23.14 14.03
N ARG A 138 -2.28 -22.26 15.02
CA ARG A 138 -1.13 -21.35 15.08
C ARG A 138 -0.64 -21.08 16.48
N ASN A 139 0.65 -20.77 16.58
CA ASN A 139 1.22 -20.16 17.78
C ASN A 139 1.45 -18.66 17.54
N PRO A 140 0.64 -17.77 18.14
CA PRO A 140 0.69 -16.33 17.88
C PRO A 140 2.03 -15.67 18.28
N ASP A 141 2.84 -16.33 19.12
CA ASP A 141 4.13 -15.81 19.56
C ASP A 141 5.28 -16.18 18.62
N LEU A 142 5.12 -17.26 17.85
CA LEU A 142 6.20 -17.88 17.07
C LEU A 142 5.95 -17.93 15.56
N PHE A 143 4.70 -17.79 15.10
CA PHE A 143 4.40 -17.76 13.67
C PHE A 143 5.06 -16.57 12.97
N TYR A 144 5.22 -16.66 11.66
CA TYR A 144 5.83 -15.62 10.85
C TYR A 144 4.95 -14.36 10.85
N ALA A 145 5.41 -13.34 11.56
CA ALA A 145 4.77 -12.03 11.68
C ALA A 145 5.82 -10.92 11.69
N ASP A 146 6.87 -11.07 10.89
CA ASP A 146 7.94 -10.10 10.80
C ASP A 146 7.40 -8.75 10.29
N ARG A 147 7.92 -7.68 10.89
CA ARG A 147 7.61 -6.30 10.53
C ARG A 147 8.88 -5.62 10.07
N SER A 148 8.74 -4.78 9.06
CA SER A 148 9.83 -3.92 8.63
C SER A 148 9.82 -2.59 9.36
N SER A 149 11.01 -2.00 9.35
CA SER A 149 11.30 -0.64 9.79
C SER A 149 12.40 -0.10 8.88
N ILE A 150 12.63 1.22 8.93
CA ILE A 150 13.70 1.83 8.14
C ILE A 150 15.08 1.24 8.49
N LEU A 151 16.03 1.36 7.58
CA LEU A 151 17.42 1.03 7.87
C LEU A 151 18.03 1.96 8.94
N PRO A 152 18.95 1.47 9.79
CA PRO A 152 19.68 2.32 10.72
C PRO A 152 20.56 3.33 9.98
N ASP A 153 20.93 4.41 10.68
CA ASP A 153 21.90 5.40 10.18
C ASP A 153 23.33 4.87 10.24
N ASP A 154 23.62 3.88 9.41
CA ASP A 154 24.91 3.20 9.37
C ASP A 154 25.54 3.38 7.98
N PRO A 155 26.58 4.24 7.84
CA PRO A 155 27.25 4.49 6.58
C PRO A 155 27.86 3.23 5.93
N ASP A 156 28.37 2.29 6.73
CA ASP A 156 29.00 1.08 6.21
C ASP A 156 27.92 0.13 5.67
N LEU A 157 26.80 0.00 6.36
CA LEU A 157 25.63 -0.75 5.89
C LEU A 157 25.06 -0.17 4.59
N ILE A 158 24.89 1.15 4.54
CA ILE A 158 24.38 1.85 3.36
C ILE A 158 25.32 1.62 2.17
N SER A 159 26.63 1.75 2.39
CA SER A 159 27.65 1.52 1.35
C SER A 159 27.66 0.07 0.87
N CYS A 160 27.52 -0.89 1.80
CA CYS A 160 27.41 -2.31 1.47
C CYS A 160 26.19 -2.60 0.60
N ILE A 161 25.03 -2.04 0.94
CA ILE A 161 23.81 -2.23 0.15
C ILE A 161 23.96 -1.62 -1.25
N GLN A 162 24.55 -0.43 -1.34
CA GLN A 162 24.82 0.22 -2.63
C GLN A 162 25.75 -0.63 -3.51
N ALA A 163 26.77 -1.26 -2.94
CA ALA A 163 27.71 -2.12 -3.68
C ALA A 163 27.05 -3.38 -4.26
N ILE A 164 26.07 -3.98 -3.57
CA ILE A 164 25.45 -5.24 -4.02
C ILE A 164 24.18 -5.03 -4.88
N ARG A 165 23.60 -3.82 -4.88
CA ARG A 165 22.26 -3.54 -5.45
C ARG A 165 22.11 -4.04 -6.88
N ASP A 166 23.06 -3.70 -7.75
CA ASP A 166 23.00 -4.05 -9.16
C ASP A 166 23.12 -5.57 -9.38
N GLN A 167 23.98 -6.23 -8.59
CA GLN A 167 24.17 -7.68 -8.66
C GLN A 167 22.91 -8.42 -8.22
N VAL A 168 22.28 -7.97 -7.12
CA VAL A 168 21.01 -8.51 -6.62
C VAL A 168 19.90 -8.31 -7.65
N LEU A 169 19.78 -7.11 -8.23
CA LEU A 169 18.78 -6.82 -9.26
C LEU A 169 18.95 -7.70 -10.49
N GLN A 170 20.16 -7.79 -11.03
CA GLN A 170 20.45 -8.64 -12.19
C GLN A 170 20.14 -10.11 -11.90
N MET A 171 20.43 -10.59 -10.69
CA MET A 171 20.12 -11.96 -10.29
C MET A 171 18.61 -12.20 -10.16
N ALA A 172 17.89 -11.28 -9.52
CA ALA A 172 16.44 -11.33 -9.38
C ALA A 172 15.76 -11.36 -10.75
N LEU A 173 16.13 -10.45 -11.66
CA LEU A 173 15.61 -10.42 -13.03
C LEU A 173 15.95 -11.68 -13.82
N ARG A 174 17.15 -12.26 -13.63
CA ARG A 174 17.53 -13.52 -14.29
C ARG A 174 16.68 -14.70 -13.82
N LYS A 175 16.37 -14.77 -12.53
CA LYS A 175 15.66 -15.91 -11.92
C LYS A 175 14.14 -15.79 -11.99
N LEU A 176 13.62 -14.57 -11.90
CA LEU A 176 12.19 -14.29 -11.75
C LEU A 176 11.61 -13.53 -12.96
N GLY A 177 12.45 -12.88 -13.77
CA GLY A 177 12.01 -12.07 -14.90
C GLY A 177 10.96 -11.05 -14.47
N LYS A 178 9.87 -10.97 -15.23
CA LYS A 178 8.73 -10.08 -14.96
C LYS A 178 7.96 -10.40 -13.67
N ASN A 179 8.23 -11.52 -13.01
CA ASN A 179 7.56 -11.88 -11.75
C ASN A 179 8.19 -11.18 -10.54
N CYS A 180 9.43 -10.68 -10.65
CA CYS A 180 9.98 -9.74 -9.68
C CYS A 180 9.23 -8.41 -9.83
N THR A 181 8.66 -7.90 -8.75
CA THR A 181 7.84 -6.68 -8.76
C THR A 181 8.58 -5.49 -8.17
N SER A 182 9.43 -5.74 -7.16
CA SER A 182 10.30 -4.71 -6.60
C SER A 182 11.39 -5.31 -5.70
N ILE A 183 12.40 -4.48 -5.39
CA ILE A 183 13.49 -4.80 -4.47
C ILE A 183 13.63 -3.67 -3.46
N GLY A 184 13.48 -3.99 -2.17
CA GLY A 184 13.57 -3.05 -1.05
C GLY A 184 14.63 -3.47 -0.03
N TYR A 185 15.00 -2.54 0.86
CA TYR A 185 16.01 -2.78 1.89
C TYR A 185 15.55 -2.23 3.23
N HIS A 186 15.19 -3.12 4.16
CA HIS A 186 14.55 -2.76 5.43
C HIS A 186 15.32 -3.36 6.60
N SER A 187 15.04 -2.89 7.82
CA SER A 187 15.36 -3.63 9.03
C SER A 187 14.14 -4.46 9.46
N ARG A 188 14.27 -5.77 9.57
CA ARG A 188 13.17 -6.69 9.91
C ARG A 188 13.35 -7.39 11.24
N LYS A 189 12.24 -7.62 11.93
CA LYS A 189 12.18 -8.53 13.07
C LYS A 189 10.77 -9.06 13.27
N ALA A 190 10.67 -10.21 13.93
CA ALA A 190 9.39 -10.73 14.39
C ALA A 190 8.71 -9.71 15.33
N LYS A 191 7.39 -9.57 15.19
CA LYS A 191 6.56 -8.61 15.93
C LYS A 191 6.83 -8.59 17.45
N TRP A 192 7.07 -9.74 18.03
CA TRP A 192 7.25 -9.93 19.48
C TRP A 192 8.71 -10.05 19.90
N ASP A 193 9.64 -10.02 18.94
CA ASP A 193 11.06 -10.12 19.22
C ASP A 193 11.62 -8.80 19.76
N LYS A 194 12.29 -8.92 20.90
CA LYS A 194 12.97 -7.82 21.59
C LYS A 194 14.38 -7.60 21.07
N SER A 195 14.89 -8.51 20.24
CA SER A 195 16.20 -8.37 19.61
C SER A 195 16.22 -7.19 18.62
N PRO A 196 17.42 -6.68 18.28
CA PRO A 196 17.58 -5.68 17.23
C PRO A 196 17.04 -6.19 15.89
N ALA A 197 16.41 -5.31 15.12
CA ALA A 197 16.00 -5.64 13.77
C ALA A 197 17.22 -5.93 12.89
N LYS A 198 17.13 -6.94 12.04
CA LYS A 198 18.18 -7.35 11.12
C LYS A 198 18.04 -6.59 9.80
N PRO A 199 19.11 -6.00 9.25
CA PRO A 199 19.10 -5.50 7.89
C PRO A 199 18.79 -6.63 6.89
N SER A 200 17.83 -6.40 6.00
CA SER A 200 17.31 -7.40 5.08
C SER A 200 17.17 -6.83 3.67
N VAL A 201 17.57 -7.63 2.69
CA VAL A 201 17.24 -7.48 1.28
C VAL A 201 15.89 -8.15 1.03
N LEU A 202 14.93 -7.39 0.50
CA LEU A 202 13.59 -7.85 0.21
C LEU A 202 13.38 -7.97 -1.29
N ILE A 203 13.02 -9.17 -1.76
CA ILE A 203 12.63 -9.42 -3.14
C ILE A 203 11.13 -9.67 -3.18
N PHE A 204 10.38 -8.72 -3.73
CA PHE A 204 8.93 -8.87 -3.88
C PHE A 204 8.62 -9.57 -5.20
N VAL A 205 7.66 -10.48 -5.11
CA VAL A 205 7.28 -11.35 -6.21
C VAL A 205 5.78 -11.36 -6.36
N ARG A 206 5.33 -11.36 -7.62
CA ARG A 206 3.91 -11.44 -7.98
C ARG A 206 3.24 -12.66 -7.34
N PRO A 207 2.05 -12.50 -6.72
CA PRO A 207 1.24 -13.60 -6.23
C PRO A 207 1.06 -14.73 -7.26
N GLY A 208 1.06 -15.98 -6.81
CA GLY A 208 0.89 -17.17 -7.66
C GLY A 208 2.07 -17.53 -8.55
N THR A 209 3.20 -16.81 -8.46
CA THR A 209 4.42 -17.14 -9.20
C THR A 209 4.88 -18.56 -8.90
N LEU A 210 5.22 -19.33 -9.93
CA LEU A 210 5.76 -20.69 -9.83
C LEU A 210 7.28 -20.67 -10.07
N ALA A 211 8.06 -21.21 -9.14
CA ALA A 211 9.51 -21.33 -9.28
C ALA A 211 10.10 -22.49 -8.46
N VAL A 212 11.36 -22.84 -8.75
CA VAL A 212 12.19 -23.69 -7.88
C VAL A 212 12.85 -22.78 -6.84
N TRP A 213 12.11 -22.48 -5.77
CA TRP A 213 12.48 -21.41 -4.82
C TRP A 213 13.82 -21.62 -4.12
N GLU A 214 14.20 -22.86 -3.84
CA GLU A 214 15.51 -23.16 -3.25
C GLU A 214 16.67 -22.72 -4.14
N ASP A 215 16.53 -22.85 -5.46
CA ASP A 215 17.51 -22.38 -6.44
C ASP A 215 17.53 -20.86 -6.55
N VAL A 216 16.35 -20.24 -6.54
CA VAL A 216 16.19 -18.77 -6.53
C VAL A 216 16.88 -18.17 -5.30
N GLU A 217 16.55 -18.67 -4.11
CA GLU A 217 17.07 -18.19 -2.83
C GLU A 217 18.60 -18.36 -2.74
N ARG A 218 19.12 -19.53 -3.13
CA ARG A 218 20.56 -19.79 -3.17
C ARG A 218 21.30 -18.81 -4.09
N SER A 219 20.72 -18.53 -5.26
CA SER A 219 21.34 -17.64 -6.25
C SER A 219 21.34 -16.18 -5.80
N LEU A 220 20.26 -15.74 -5.17
CA LEU A 220 20.15 -14.40 -4.59
C LEU A 220 21.10 -14.22 -3.40
N LEU A 221 21.22 -15.21 -2.52
CA LEU A 221 22.22 -15.17 -1.45
C LEU A 221 23.64 -15.03 -1.99
N GLN A 222 23.96 -15.74 -3.07
CA GLN A 222 25.28 -15.62 -3.70
C GLN A 222 25.50 -14.20 -4.24
N ALA A 223 24.44 -13.51 -4.68
CA ALA A 223 24.50 -12.12 -5.10
C ALA A 223 24.69 -11.12 -3.96
N ILE A 224 24.30 -11.49 -2.73
CA ILE A 224 24.46 -10.65 -1.52
C ILE A 224 25.86 -10.79 -0.91
N ARG A 225 26.50 -11.95 -1.09
CA ARG A 225 27.83 -12.21 -0.50
C ARG A 225 28.91 -11.40 -1.22
N GLY A 226 29.71 -10.67 -0.44
CA GLY A 226 30.88 -9.94 -0.91
C GLY A 226 31.98 -9.90 0.15
N ASP A 227 33.23 -9.74 -0.29
CA ASP A 227 34.38 -9.70 0.63
C ASP A 227 34.66 -8.29 1.18
N GLU A 228 34.07 -7.26 0.57
CA GLU A 228 34.33 -5.84 0.87
C GLU A 228 33.84 -5.40 2.25
N PHE A 229 32.75 -5.98 2.77
CA PHE A 229 32.13 -5.58 4.04
C PHE A 229 32.02 -6.75 5.02
N PRO A 230 33.15 -7.21 5.59
CA PRO A 230 33.20 -8.50 6.26
C PRO A 230 32.40 -8.61 7.56
N GLU A 231 32.08 -7.48 8.19
CA GLU A 231 31.37 -7.38 9.47
C GLU A 231 29.86 -7.19 9.30
N ILE A 232 29.38 -7.03 8.06
CA ILE A 232 27.99 -6.75 7.77
C ILE A 232 27.26 -8.03 7.41
N THR A 233 26.15 -8.30 8.09
CA THR A 233 25.27 -9.43 7.79
C THR A 233 23.97 -8.91 7.23
N LEU A 234 23.63 -9.36 6.02
CA LEU A 234 22.35 -9.06 5.37
C LEU A 234 21.49 -10.33 5.32
N SER A 235 20.26 -10.22 5.79
CA SER A 235 19.27 -11.29 5.64
C SER A 235 18.61 -11.18 4.26
N LEU A 236 18.21 -12.32 3.67
CA LEU A 236 17.42 -12.34 2.44
C LEU A 236 16.00 -12.80 2.75
N GLU A 237 15.01 -12.08 2.25
CA GLU A 237 13.61 -12.48 2.27
C GLU A 237 13.01 -12.33 0.88
N ILE A 238 12.30 -13.37 0.43
CA ILE A 238 11.50 -13.35 -0.79
C ILE A 238 10.05 -13.26 -0.31
N LEU A 239 9.30 -12.26 -0.74
CA LEU A 239 7.95 -11.99 -0.25
C LEU A 239 6.96 -11.92 -1.40
N VAL A 240 5.70 -12.25 -1.11
CA VAL A 240 4.61 -11.86 -2.01
C VAL A 240 4.42 -10.35 -1.91
N GLY A 241 4.28 -9.70 -3.06
CA GLY A 241 3.93 -8.29 -3.09
C GLY A 241 3.93 -7.74 -4.51
N GLU A 242 3.09 -6.75 -4.74
CA GLU A 242 3.04 -5.97 -5.97
C GLU A 242 3.06 -4.49 -5.59
N VAL A 243 3.55 -3.64 -6.48
CA VAL A 243 3.39 -2.19 -6.32
C VAL A 243 2.22 -1.75 -7.19
N HIS A 244 1.29 -1.00 -6.62
CA HIS A 244 0.14 -0.49 -7.36
C HIS A 244 0.26 1.02 -7.60
N ILE A 245 0.10 1.40 -8.88
CA ILE A 245 -0.21 2.76 -9.34
C ILE A 245 -1.68 2.75 -9.73
N GLY A 246 -2.58 3.20 -8.87
CA GLY A 246 -3.98 3.11 -9.25
C GLY A 246 -4.95 3.90 -8.42
N ALA A 247 -5.86 4.48 -9.18
CA ALA A 247 -7.17 4.89 -8.74
C ALA A 247 -7.93 3.65 -8.20
N ALA A 248 -8.70 3.80 -7.13
CA ALA A 248 -9.22 2.66 -6.35
C ALA A 248 -10.06 1.67 -7.18
N ARG A 249 -9.47 0.55 -7.62
CA ARG A 249 -10.24 -0.61 -8.09
C ARG A 249 -10.61 -1.50 -6.91
N GLY A 250 -11.67 -1.11 -6.20
CA GLY A 250 -12.39 -2.01 -5.31
C GLY A 250 -12.26 -1.70 -3.82
N SER A 251 -13.41 -1.83 -3.16
CA SER A 251 -13.66 -1.79 -1.72
C SER A 251 -13.63 -0.40 -1.04
N THR A 252 -14.82 0.20 -0.98
CA THR A 252 -15.17 1.28 -0.05
C THR A 252 -15.21 0.83 1.41
N SER A 253 -14.88 -0.42 1.75
CA SER A 253 -15.17 -0.96 3.08
C SER A 253 -14.15 -0.58 4.17
N ASP A 254 -13.00 0.00 3.84
CA ASP A 254 -11.93 0.35 4.81
C ASP A 254 -11.60 1.86 4.90
N ILE A 255 -12.41 2.73 4.32
CA ILE A 255 -12.25 4.18 4.50
C ILE A 255 -12.69 4.51 5.93
N SER A 256 -11.86 5.20 6.71
CA SER A 256 -12.29 5.69 8.01
C SER A 256 -13.49 6.61 7.80
N LYS A 257 -14.67 6.21 8.27
CA LYS A 257 -15.93 6.94 8.13
C LYS A 257 -15.76 8.44 8.42
N GLY A 258 -14.93 8.80 9.41
CA GLY A 258 -14.62 10.19 9.78
C GLY A 258 -14.00 11.07 8.68
N LEU A 259 -13.18 10.54 7.77
CA LEU A 259 -12.58 11.33 6.68
C LEU A 259 -13.63 11.74 5.63
N ARG A 260 -14.62 10.87 5.36
CA ARG A 260 -15.71 11.12 4.40
C ARG A 260 -16.57 12.31 4.80
N TYR A 261 -16.82 12.46 6.10
CA TYR A 261 -17.72 13.51 6.60
C TYR A 261 -17.05 14.90 6.61
N LEU A 262 -15.74 14.97 6.87
CA LEU A 262 -14.99 16.23 6.81
C LEU A 262 -14.99 16.86 5.41
N GLU A 263 -15.01 16.04 4.35
CA GLU A 263 -15.10 16.49 2.94
C GLU A 263 -16.39 17.23 2.63
N LEU A 264 -17.51 16.82 3.22
CA LEU A 264 -18.84 17.25 2.79
C LEU A 264 -19.45 18.31 3.71
N GLU A 265 -18.97 18.46 4.95
CA GLU A 265 -19.49 19.49 5.88
C GLU A 265 -19.35 20.92 5.34
N ASN A 266 -18.28 21.20 4.56
CA ASN A 266 -18.00 22.54 4.05
C ASN A 266 -18.30 22.72 2.56
N MET A 267 -18.70 21.66 1.84
CA MET A 267 -19.03 21.70 0.40
C MET A 267 -17.96 22.32 -0.51
N VAL A 268 -16.69 22.29 -0.09
CA VAL A 268 -15.57 22.80 -0.88
C VAL A 268 -14.43 21.79 -0.75
N PRO A 269 -13.80 21.39 -1.87
CA PRO A 269 -12.67 20.49 -1.80
C PRO A 269 -11.52 21.08 -0.95
N PHE A 270 -10.72 20.19 -0.37
CA PHE A 270 -9.49 20.49 0.34
C PHE A 270 -8.39 19.50 -0.10
N ASN A 271 -7.14 19.71 0.32
CA ASN A 271 -6.05 18.77 0.01
C ASN A 271 -6.25 17.42 0.69
N GLY A 272 -6.41 16.36 -0.09
CA GLY A 272 -6.86 15.05 0.38
C GLY A 272 -8.25 14.68 -0.12
N SER A 273 -9.00 15.59 -0.75
CA SER A 273 -10.33 15.28 -1.26
C SER A 273 -10.33 14.32 -2.46
N SER A 274 -11.42 13.57 -2.59
CA SER A 274 -11.64 12.63 -3.71
C SER A 274 -11.87 13.33 -5.06
N ILE A 275 -11.09 12.98 -6.07
CA ILE A 275 -11.27 13.48 -7.45
C ILE A 275 -11.32 12.34 -8.45
N GLY A 276 -11.94 12.59 -9.60
CA GLY A 276 -11.96 11.63 -10.70
C GLY A 276 -12.37 12.28 -12.01
N VAL A 277 -12.35 11.48 -13.08
CA VAL A 277 -12.83 11.86 -14.40
C VAL A 277 -14.34 11.56 -14.50
N PRO A 278 -15.18 12.46 -15.06
CA PRO A 278 -16.59 12.19 -15.27
C PRO A 278 -16.84 10.88 -16.04
N GLY A 279 -17.83 10.09 -15.62
CA GLY A 279 -18.18 8.82 -16.26
C GLY A 279 -17.16 7.69 -16.06
N ARG A 280 -16.09 7.90 -15.30
CA ARG A 280 -15.09 6.89 -14.97
C ARG A 280 -15.27 6.43 -13.53
N SER A 281 -15.76 5.22 -13.38
CA SER A 281 -15.92 4.50 -12.11
C SER A 281 -15.43 3.05 -12.34
N PRO A 282 -14.64 2.47 -11.41
CA PRO A 282 -14.38 2.91 -10.05
C PRO A 282 -13.15 3.84 -9.87
N ASP A 283 -12.63 4.46 -10.92
CA ASP A 283 -11.38 5.21 -10.85
C ASP A 283 -11.53 6.54 -10.06
N SER A 284 -10.92 6.60 -8.87
CA SER A 284 -10.75 7.82 -8.06
C SER A 284 -9.32 8.01 -7.56
N GLY A 285 -8.84 9.26 -7.54
CA GLY A 285 -7.58 9.66 -6.93
C GLY A 285 -7.75 10.78 -5.90
N THR A 286 -6.63 11.33 -5.45
CA THR A 286 -6.60 12.39 -4.43
C THR A 286 -6.21 13.75 -5.03
N LEU A 287 -6.92 14.81 -4.65
CA LEU A 287 -6.49 16.19 -4.84
C LEU A 287 -5.33 16.50 -3.89
N GLY A 288 -4.12 16.71 -4.43
CA GLY A 288 -2.93 16.94 -3.61
C GLY A 288 -2.94 18.30 -2.91
N GLY A 289 -3.09 19.39 -3.66
CA GLY A 289 -3.15 20.75 -3.13
C GLY A 289 -3.01 21.81 -4.22
N TRP A 290 -3.33 23.06 -3.89
CA TRP A 290 -3.35 24.18 -4.82
C TRP A 290 -1.98 24.83 -5.00
N LEU A 291 -1.69 25.17 -6.25
CA LEU A 291 -0.50 25.89 -6.69
C LEU A 291 -0.89 26.93 -7.74
N ARG A 292 -0.09 27.98 -7.86
CA ARG A 292 -0.16 28.98 -8.92
C ARG A 292 1.01 28.78 -9.87
N LEU A 293 0.72 28.75 -11.17
CA LEU A 293 1.72 28.75 -12.23
C LEU A 293 1.70 30.12 -12.92
N GLU A 294 2.84 30.81 -12.95
CA GLU A 294 3.00 32.07 -13.68
C GLU A 294 3.87 31.85 -14.92
N SER A 295 3.31 32.01 -16.12
CA SER A 295 4.05 31.86 -17.37
C SER A 295 5.11 32.94 -17.49
N GLN A 296 6.38 32.55 -17.66
CA GLN A 296 7.47 33.50 -17.89
C GLN A 296 7.40 34.15 -19.27
N GLU A 297 6.75 33.50 -20.24
CA GLU A 297 6.60 34.02 -21.60
C GLU A 297 5.48 35.06 -21.72
N THR A 298 4.33 34.79 -21.09
CA THR A 298 3.10 35.60 -21.26
C THR A 298 2.73 36.44 -20.04
N GLY A 299 3.27 36.11 -18.85
CA GLY A 299 2.84 36.67 -17.57
C GLY A 299 1.46 36.17 -17.11
N GLU A 300 0.85 35.21 -17.83
CA GLU A 300 -0.43 34.64 -17.45
C GLU A 300 -0.32 33.81 -16.18
N ASN A 301 -1.35 33.87 -15.35
CA ASN A 301 -1.43 33.17 -14.09
C ASN A 301 -2.49 32.08 -14.14
N PHE A 302 -2.09 30.84 -13.86
CA PHE A 302 -2.99 29.69 -13.78
C PHE A 302 -3.11 29.26 -12.33
N CYS A 303 -4.32 29.35 -11.79
CA CYS A 303 -4.65 28.88 -10.45
C CYS A 303 -5.24 27.48 -10.55
N GLY A 304 -4.64 26.50 -9.87
CA GLY A 304 -5.05 25.12 -9.99
C GLY A 304 -4.54 24.26 -8.86
N PHE A 305 -4.69 22.95 -8.99
CA PHE A 305 -4.20 21.97 -8.03
C PHE A 305 -3.37 20.87 -8.69
N LEU A 306 -2.52 20.24 -7.89
CA LEU A 306 -1.68 19.13 -8.28
C LEU A 306 -2.31 17.79 -7.88
N THR A 307 -2.17 16.78 -8.72
CA THR A 307 -2.47 15.37 -8.43
C THR A 307 -1.54 14.47 -9.26
N CYS A 308 -1.70 13.15 -9.19
CA CYS A 308 -1.00 12.22 -10.09
C CYS A 308 -1.62 12.22 -11.48
N TYR A 309 -0.80 12.03 -12.52
CA TYR A 309 -1.28 11.85 -13.90
C TYR A 309 -2.10 10.57 -14.03
N HIS A 310 -1.70 9.47 -13.40
CA HIS A 310 -2.50 8.23 -13.46
C HIS A 310 -3.91 8.36 -12.86
N ALA A 311 -4.16 9.35 -12.00
CA ALA A 311 -5.49 9.62 -11.46
C ALA A 311 -6.44 10.24 -12.51
N ILE A 312 -5.91 10.80 -13.60
CA ILE A 312 -6.68 11.48 -14.65
C ILE A 312 -6.44 10.92 -16.06
N ALA A 313 -5.50 9.98 -16.24
CA ALA A 313 -5.07 9.48 -17.54
C ALA A 313 -6.22 8.90 -18.40
N MET A 314 -7.23 8.30 -17.77
CA MET A 314 -8.42 7.74 -18.43
C MET A 314 -9.40 8.79 -18.97
N GLY A 315 -9.10 10.08 -18.79
CA GLY A 315 -9.88 11.19 -19.34
C GLY A 315 -9.75 11.38 -20.84
N ASP A 316 -8.74 10.77 -21.46
CA ASP A 316 -8.49 10.85 -22.90
C ASP A 316 -7.97 9.50 -23.43
N GLU A 317 -8.87 8.52 -23.53
CA GLU A 317 -8.53 7.17 -23.99
C GLU A 317 -8.04 7.14 -25.43
N GLU A 318 -8.52 8.05 -26.28
CA GLU A 318 -8.16 8.10 -27.71
C GLU A 318 -6.67 8.39 -27.91
N ASN A 319 -6.06 9.20 -27.02
CA ASN A 319 -4.65 9.59 -27.11
C ASN A 319 -3.81 9.06 -25.94
N VAL A 320 -4.27 8.01 -25.23
CA VAL A 320 -3.60 7.50 -24.02
C VAL A 320 -2.13 7.17 -24.24
N LEU A 321 -1.76 6.60 -25.40
CA LEU A 321 -0.37 6.24 -25.70
C LEU A 321 0.52 7.47 -25.86
N GLU A 322 0.01 8.52 -26.53
CA GLU A 322 0.73 9.78 -26.69
C GLU A 322 0.84 10.51 -25.36
N ASN A 323 -0.25 10.62 -24.60
CA ASN A 323 -0.27 11.27 -23.29
C ASN A 323 0.66 10.55 -22.29
N ASN A 324 0.72 9.21 -22.31
CA ASN A 324 1.65 8.44 -21.48
C ASN A 324 3.11 8.71 -21.82
N THR A 325 3.41 8.98 -23.10
CA THR A 325 4.79 9.18 -23.58
C THR A 325 5.25 10.63 -23.45
N CYS A 326 4.43 11.56 -23.94
CA CYS A 326 4.75 12.96 -24.11
C CYS A 326 4.22 13.83 -22.97
N GLY A 327 3.25 13.34 -22.20
CA GLY A 327 2.49 14.16 -21.28
C GLY A 327 1.47 15.06 -21.98
N ILE A 328 0.71 15.83 -21.21
CA ILE A 328 -0.36 16.71 -21.69
C ILE A 328 0.12 18.16 -21.60
N GLY A 329 -0.08 18.94 -22.66
CA GLY A 329 0.19 20.39 -22.66
C GLY A 329 1.66 20.80 -22.56
N LEU A 330 2.61 19.84 -22.65
CA LEU A 330 4.05 20.08 -22.53
C LEU A 330 4.80 20.24 -23.86
N CYS A 331 4.22 19.80 -24.98
CA CYS A 331 4.85 19.90 -26.29
C CYS A 331 4.49 21.24 -26.93
N GLY A 332 5.43 22.20 -26.94
CA GLY A 332 5.20 23.56 -27.43
C GLY A 332 4.54 23.61 -28.82
N LYS A 333 3.42 24.33 -28.93
CA LYS A 333 2.66 24.82 -30.12
C LYS A 333 2.36 23.85 -31.29
N ASN A 334 2.94 22.65 -31.34
CA ASN A 334 2.82 21.71 -32.46
C ASN A 334 1.96 20.48 -32.13
N SER A 335 1.55 20.27 -30.88
CA SER A 335 0.48 19.32 -30.58
C SER A 335 -0.84 19.97 -30.96
N GLN A 336 -1.40 19.60 -32.12
CA GLN A 336 -2.72 20.07 -32.58
C GLN A 336 -3.86 19.67 -31.62
N HIS A 337 -3.58 18.81 -30.65
CA HIS A 337 -4.50 18.34 -29.64
C HIS A 337 -3.94 18.58 -28.24
N VAL A 338 -4.63 19.38 -27.42
CA VAL A 338 -4.46 19.38 -25.96
C VAL A 338 -5.79 18.88 -25.41
N PRO A 339 -5.86 17.63 -24.92
CA PRO A 339 -7.12 17.06 -24.48
C PRO A 339 -7.69 17.86 -23.31
N LYS A 340 -8.98 18.16 -23.38
CA LYS A 340 -9.69 18.84 -22.31
C LYS A 340 -10.27 17.81 -21.34
N ILE A 341 -9.40 17.26 -20.50
CA ILE A 341 -9.82 16.33 -19.45
C ILE A 341 -10.43 17.13 -18.29
N GLU A 342 -11.74 17.02 -18.12
CA GLU A 342 -12.44 17.61 -16.97
C GLU A 342 -12.27 16.74 -15.72
N VAL A 343 -12.23 17.36 -14.55
CA VAL A 343 -12.08 16.70 -13.25
C VAL A 343 -13.23 17.09 -12.34
N VAL A 344 -13.84 16.10 -11.68
CA VAL A 344 -14.99 16.29 -10.79
C VAL A 344 -14.63 16.02 -9.34
N TRP A 345 -15.34 16.70 -8.44
CA TRP A 345 -15.31 16.47 -7.00
C TRP A 345 -16.74 16.46 -6.43
N PRO A 346 -17.04 15.54 -5.50
CA PRO A 346 -16.29 14.31 -5.27
C PRO A 346 -16.27 13.44 -6.55
N SER A 347 -15.35 12.48 -6.63
CA SER A 347 -15.38 11.49 -7.72
C SER A 347 -16.74 10.77 -7.76
N GLU A 348 -17.16 10.33 -8.94
CA GLU A 348 -18.46 9.65 -9.09
C GLU A 348 -18.52 8.35 -8.30
N TYR A 349 -17.41 7.59 -8.24
CA TYR A 349 -17.30 6.38 -7.43
C TYR A 349 -17.57 6.66 -5.95
N ASP A 350 -16.90 7.65 -5.36
CA ASP A 350 -17.08 7.98 -3.95
C ASP A 350 -18.46 8.58 -3.67
N ARG A 351 -18.96 9.41 -4.59
CA ARG A 351 -20.31 9.98 -4.48
C ARG A 351 -21.37 8.89 -4.35
N GLU A 352 -21.35 7.91 -5.25
CA GLU A 352 -22.34 6.83 -5.24
C GLU A 352 -22.14 5.88 -4.04
N ALA A 353 -20.89 5.62 -3.65
CA ALA A 353 -20.60 4.86 -2.44
C ALA A 353 -21.15 5.53 -1.18
N TRP A 354 -20.98 6.84 -1.03
CA TRP A 354 -21.49 7.59 0.12
C TRP A 354 -23.01 7.67 0.14
N LYS A 355 -23.65 7.88 -1.01
CA LYS A 355 -25.12 7.81 -1.11
C LYS A 355 -25.64 6.46 -0.62
N SER A 356 -25.04 5.38 -1.11
CA SER A 356 -25.43 4.02 -0.73
C SER A 356 -25.25 3.77 0.77
N GLU A 357 -24.11 4.17 1.35
CA GLU A 357 -23.85 3.95 2.78
C GLU A 357 -24.81 4.77 3.67
N ILE A 358 -25.00 6.06 3.37
CA ILE A 358 -25.91 6.91 4.15
C ILE A 358 -27.33 6.40 4.04
N GLN A 359 -27.75 5.94 2.86
CA GLN A 359 -29.07 5.35 2.66
C GLN A 359 -29.26 4.10 3.53
N THR A 360 -28.24 3.22 3.63
CA THR A 360 -28.25 2.09 4.55
C THR A 360 -28.39 2.52 6.02
N LEU A 361 -27.67 3.56 6.45
CA LEU A 361 -27.78 4.08 7.82
C LEU A 361 -29.17 4.67 8.09
N ILE A 362 -29.81 5.29 7.09
CA ILE A 362 -31.18 5.80 7.21
C ILE A 362 -32.16 4.64 7.39
N GLU A 363 -32.02 3.59 6.59
CA GLU A 363 -32.86 2.38 6.66
C GLU A 363 -32.70 1.64 7.99
N GLN A 364 -31.50 1.66 8.57
CA GLN A 364 -31.21 1.11 9.90
C GLN A 364 -31.67 2.02 11.05
N GLY A 365 -32.10 3.25 10.76
CA GLY A 365 -32.46 4.24 11.78
C GLY A 365 -31.25 4.83 12.55
N GLU A 366 -30.04 4.60 12.05
CA GLU A 366 -28.77 5.01 12.66
C GLU A 366 -28.23 6.34 12.12
N ALA A 367 -28.79 6.84 11.01
CA ALA A 367 -28.34 8.09 10.40
C ALA A 367 -28.61 9.33 11.26
N SER A 368 -27.56 10.12 11.46
CA SER A 368 -27.56 11.47 12.01
C SER A 368 -28.21 12.48 11.07
N ASN A 369 -28.53 13.67 11.60
CA ASN A 369 -29.02 14.77 10.76
C ASN A 369 -27.97 15.28 9.76
N SER A 370 -26.68 15.21 10.11
CA SER A 370 -25.59 15.59 9.20
C SER A 370 -25.57 14.68 7.97
N GLU A 371 -25.67 13.38 8.19
CA GLU A 371 -25.73 12.38 7.11
C GLU A 371 -26.93 12.59 6.19
N ARG A 372 -28.12 12.84 6.75
CA ARG A 372 -29.32 13.13 5.94
C ARG A 372 -29.15 14.38 5.09
N ASN A 373 -28.53 15.42 5.62
CA ASN A 373 -28.23 16.65 4.87
C ASN A 373 -27.24 16.36 3.74
N ILE A 374 -26.17 15.63 4.02
CA ILE A 374 -25.19 15.21 3.01
C ILE A 374 -25.88 14.43 1.89
N LEU A 375 -26.73 13.45 2.19
CA LEU A 375 -27.45 12.69 1.17
C LEU A 375 -28.34 13.59 0.29
N ALA A 376 -29.09 14.51 0.91
CA ALA A 376 -29.90 15.48 0.16
C ALA A 376 -29.03 16.32 -0.78
N MET A 377 -27.84 16.73 -0.33
CA MET A 377 -26.89 17.51 -1.11
C MET A 377 -26.26 16.71 -2.26
N LEU A 378 -25.79 15.49 -2.00
CA LEU A 378 -25.25 14.60 -3.05
C LEU A 378 -26.31 14.25 -4.10
N SER A 379 -27.60 14.29 -3.73
CA SER A 379 -28.74 14.04 -4.62
C SER A 379 -29.18 15.29 -5.39
N GLN A 380 -28.99 16.49 -4.84
CA GLN A 380 -29.35 17.77 -5.46
C GLN A 380 -28.23 18.39 -6.30
N ALA A 381 -26.96 18.08 -5.98
CA ALA A 381 -25.82 18.52 -6.76
C ALA A 381 -26.02 18.07 -8.21
N LYS A 382 -26.08 19.02 -9.15
CA LYS A 382 -26.10 18.70 -10.58
C LYS A 382 -24.91 17.79 -10.83
N THR A 383 -25.19 16.56 -11.25
CA THR A 383 -24.21 15.55 -11.63
C THR A 383 -23.07 16.19 -12.39
N SER A 384 -21.86 16.10 -11.85
CA SER A 384 -20.63 16.25 -12.64
C SER A 384 -20.31 17.70 -13.07
N GLU A 385 -20.62 18.73 -12.25
CA GLU A 385 -19.96 20.03 -12.46
C GLU A 385 -18.46 19.87 -12.22
N SER A 386 -17.70 20.03 -13.30
CA SER A 386 -16.24 20.00 -13.26
C SER A 386 -15.72 21.07 -12.32
N ILE A 387 -14.80 20.68 -11.44
CA ILE A 387 -14.05 21.62 -10.63
C ILE A 387 -12.87 22.23 -11.39
N GLY A 388 -12.46 21.65 -12.51
CA GLY A 388 -11.34 22.15 -13.31
C GLY A 388 -10.97 21.23 -14.46
N SER A 389 -10.05 21.68 -15.30
CA SER A 389 -9.56 20.89 -16.44
C SER A 389 -8.05 20.71 -16.39
N VAL A 390 -7.57 19.52 -16.76
CA VAL A 390 -6.14 19.22 -16.85
C VAL A 390 -5.51 20.17 -17.87
N ARG A 391 -4.47 20.88 -17.44
CA ARG A 391 -3.72 21.80 -18.30
C ARG A 391 -2.36 21.24 -18.67
N PHE A 392 -1.66 20.66 -17.70
CA PHE A 392 -0.35 20.06 -17.86
C PHE A 392 -0.28 18.73 -17.14
N ALA A 393 0.38 17.71 -17.72
CA ALA A 393 0.63 16.45 -17.01
C ALA A 393 1.87 15.72 -17.53
N SER A 394 2.63 15.08 -16.65
CA SER A 394 3.96 14.52 -16.96
C SER A 394 3.98 13.38 -17.96
N GLY A 395 2.93 12.55 -17.99
CA GLY A 395 2.99 11.21 -18.58
C GLY A 395 3.70 10.22 -17.64
N PHE A 396 4.18 9.10 -18.20
CA PHE A 396 4.82 8.00 -17.46
C PHE A 396 6.27 7.72 -17.87
N GLU A 397 6.75 8.30 -18.97
CA GLU A 397 8.10 8.05 -19.48
C GLU A 397 9.19 8.87 -18.77
N GLN A 398 8.84 10.03 -18.21
CA GLN A 398 9.83 10.91 -17.59
C GLN A 398 10.32 10.39 -16.24
N ARG A 399 11.59 10.65 -15.95
CA ARG A 399 12.25 10.26 -14.70
C ARG A 399 12.96 11.46 -14.07
N THR A 400 13.04 11.45 -12.75
CA THR A 400 13.88 12.39 -12.00
C THR A 400 15.36 12.06 -12.23
N LYS A 401 16.26 12.95 -11.79
CA LYS A 401 17.71 12.68 -11.84
C LYS A 401 18.13 11.47 -11.02
N SER A 402 17.36 11.13 -9.98
CA SER A 402 17.60 9.96 -9.14
C SER A 402 16.95 8.67 -9.68
N GLY A 403 16.29 8.74 -10.84
CA GLY A 403 15.63 7.59 -11.46
C GLY A 403 14.21 7.31 -10.95
N ALA A 404 13.64 8.17 -10.11
CA ALA A 404 12.24 8.08 -9.68
C ALA A 404 11.28 8.44 -10.82
N ARG A 405 10.06 7.90 -10.78
CA ARG A 405 9.01 8.25 -11.75
C ARG A 405 8.50 9.67 -11.49
N LEU A 406 8.27 10.41 -12.58
CA LEU A 406 7.48 11.64 -12.55
C LEU A 406 6.04 11.31 -12.97
N ASP A 407 5.11 11.49 -12.03
CA ASP A 407 3.70 11.21 -12.21
C ASP A 407 2.87 12.34 -11.59
N TRP A 408 2.68 13.41 -12.35
CA TRP A 408 1.99 14.61 -11.89
C TRP A 408 1.07 15.18 -12.96
N ALA A 409 -0.03 15.78 -12.52
CA ALA A 409 -0.95 16.55 -13.35
C ALA A 409 -1.37 17.83 -12.62
N PHE A 410 -1.34 18.94 -13.34
CA PHE A 410 -1.85 20.23 -12.91
C PHE A 410 -3.22 20.47 -13.53
N VAL A 411 -4.23 20.61 -12.67
CA VAL A 411 -5.62 20.86 -13.03
C VAL A 411 -5.94 22.33 -12.75
N GLU A 412 -6.24 23.09 -13.80
CA GLU A 412 -6.63 24.49 -13.64
C GLU A 412 -8.02 24.57 -13.02
N SER A 413 -8.13 25.24 -11.87
CA SER A 413 -9.31 25.28 -11.03
C SER A 413 -9.40 26.61 -10.25
N PRO A 414 -9.63 27.74 -10.94
CA PRO A 414 -9.68 29.05 -10.29
C PRO A 414 -10.84 29.18 -9.30
N LYS A 415 -11.95 28.47 -9.52
CA LYS A 415 -13.15 28.51 -8.64
C LYS A 415 -12.92 27.88 -7.27
N THR A 416 -12.01 26.93 -7.16
CA THR A 416 -11.74 26.21 -5.90
C THR A 416 -10.42 26.64 -5.24
N PHE A 417 -9.69 27.56 -5.88
CA PHE A 417 -8.36 27.98 -5.47
C PHE A 417 -8.34 28.52 -4.04
N ARG A 418 -7.54 27.90 -3.18
CA ARG A 418 -7.50 28.20 -1.74
C ARG A 418 -6.16 27.82 -1.12
N ARG A 419 -5.91 28.28 0.11
CA ARG A 419 -4.73 27.87 0.88
C ARG A 419 -4.77 26.38 1.24
N ASN A 420 -3.60 25.76 1.22
CA ASN A 420 -3.41 24.36 1.57
C ASN A 420 -3.33 24.20 3.08
N THR A 421 -4.08 23.26 3.63
CA THR A 421 -4.08 22.93 5.06
C THR A 421 -3.21 21.71 5.33
N PRO A 422 -2.40 21.68 6.40
CA PRO A 422 -1.68 20.47 6.76
C PRO A 422 -2.65 19.31 7.12
N PRO A 423 -2.27 18.04 6.90
CA PRO A 423 -3.04 16.88 7.36
C PRO A 423 -3.39 16.98 8.85
N PRO A 424 -4.60 16.60 9.29
CA PRO A 424 -4.99 16.65 10.69
C PRO A 424 -4.30 15.54 11.50
N PRO A 425 -4.18 15.70 12.83
CA PRO A 425 -3.44 14.76 13.70
C PRO A 425 -4.25 13.51 14.07
N GLN A 426 -4.92 12.88 13.10
CA GLN A 426 -5.80 11.71 13.30
C GLN A 426 -5.04 10.38 13.19
N PHE A 427 -3.94 10.27 13.91
CA PHE A 427 -3.09 9.08 13.94
C PHE A 427 -2.41 8.95 15.30
N ASN A 428 -1.78 7.81 15.55
CA ASN A 428 -1.14 7.55 16.84
C ASN A 428 0.17 8.34 16.99
N GLN A 429 0.08 9.52 17.62
CA GLN A 429 1.23 10.39 17.84
C GLN A 429 2.34 9.77 18.70
N SER A 430 2.04 8.75 19.51
CA SER A 430 3.07 8.06 20.32
C SER A 430 4.10 7.30 19.48
N LEU A 431 3.81 7.07 18.20
CA LEU A 431 4.71 6.40 17.25
C LEU A 431 5.67 7.37 16.54
N ILE A 432 5.52 8.69 16.73
CA ILE A 432 6.40 9.65 16.05
C ILE A 432 7.83 9.57 16.63
N PRO A 433 8.87 9.40 15.79
CA PRO A 433 10.25 9.35 16.25
C PRO A 433 10.70 10.67 16.90
N GLY A 434 11.36 10.55 18.06
CA GLY A 434 11.86 11.67 18.85
C GLY A 434 10.96 11.95 20.06
N ARG A 435 11.48 11.67 21.25
CA ARG A 435 10.79 11.98 22.51
C ARG A 435 10.58 13.51 22.55
N ASN A 436 9.34 13.97 22.66
CA ASN A 436 8.88 15.37 22.81
C ASN A 436 8.35 16.10 21.56
N PHE A 437 8.11 15.43 20.44
CA PHE A 437 7.40 16.06 19.32
C PHE A 437 5.91 15.71 19.33
N VAL A 438 5.06 16.74 19.23
CA VAL A 438 3.60 16.63 19.06
C VAL A 438 3.24 17.35 17.77
N TYR A 439 2.63 16.63 16.84
CA TYR A 439 2.11 17.21 15.61
C TYR A 439 0.70 17.72 15.87
N ALA A 440 0.52 19.04 15.90
CA ALA A 440 -0.75 19.67 16.27
C ALA A 440 -1.02 20.91 15.39
N PRO A 441 -1.39 20.70 14.12
CA PRO A 441 -1.80 21.81 13.27
C PRO A 441 -3.08 22.46 13.82
N THR A 442 -3.13 23.77 13.67
CA THR A 442 -4.25 24.65 14.02
C THR A 442 -4.92 25.16 12.74
N GLY A 443 -6.10 25.77 12.87
CA GLY A 443 -6.80 26.37 11.72
C GLY A 443 -6.06 27.54 11.04
N ASN A 444 -4.96 28.00 11.62
CA ASN A 444 -4.11 29.06 11.05
C ASN A 444 -2.84 28.52 10.40
N ASP A 445 -2.59 27.22 10.47
CA ASP A 445 -1.41 26.58 9.86
C ASP A 445 -1.71 26.24 8.40
N PHE A 446 -0.72 26.48 7.54
CA PHE A 446 -0.84 26.26 6.10
C PHE A 446 0.44 25.66 5.54
N VAL A 447 0.28 24.86 4.48
CA VAL A 447 1.41 24.40 3.67
C VAL A 447 1.76 25.51 2.68
N HIS A 448 2.82 26.26 2.99
CA HIS A 448 3.20 27.46 2.24
C HIS A 448 4.66 27.46 1.76
N SER A 449 5.41 26.39 2.02
CA SER A 449 6.81 26.25 1.62
C SER A 449 7.14 24.84 1.18
N LEU A 450 8.18 24.73 0.37
CA LEU A 450 8.78 23.47 -0.03
C LEU A 450 9.85 23.08 0.98
N GLY A 451 9.84 21.81 1.38
CA GLY A 451 10.88 21.17 2.16
C GLY A 451 11.57 20.09 1.34
N ARG A 452 12.77 19.69 1.79
CA ARG A 452 13.46 18.53 1.21
C ARG A 452 13.09 17.28 2.01
N ILE A 453 12.68 16.23 1.30
CA ILE A 453 12.56 14.90 1.88
C ILE A 453 13.96 14.37 2.20
N LYS A 454 14.19 13.90 3.43
CA LYS A 454 15.49 13.34 3.84
C LYS A 454 15.31 11.95 4.47
N PRO A 455 16.30 11.05 4.30
CA PRO A 455 16.33 9.78 5.00
C PRO A 455 16.11 9.94 6.51
N GLY A 456 15.21 9.15 7.09
CA GLY A 456 14.90 9.18 8.51
C GLY A 456 13.95 10.30 8.95
N ASP A 457 13.54 11.22 8.07
CA ASP A 457 12.55 12.22 8.44
C ASP A 457 11.18 11.59 8.67
N TRP A 458 10.45 12.14 9.66
CA TRP A 458 9.04 11.82 9.87
C TRP A 458 8.17 12.67 8.94
N VAL A 459 7.15 12.03 8.35
CA VAL A 459 6.21 12.68 7.45
C VAL A 459 4.78 12.20 7.70
N VAL A 460 3.82 12.98 7.21
CA VAL A 460 2.39 12.67 7.21
C VAL A 460 1.75 13.09 5.89
N ARG A 461 0.70 12.39 5.49
CA ARG A 461 -0.14 12.72 4.34
C ARG A 461 -1.61 12.55 4.68
N GLN A 462 -2.45 13.27 3.96
CA GLN A 462 -3.88 13.05 3.93
C GLN A 462 -4.30 12.74 2.50
N GLY A 463 -4.94 11.60 2.33
CA GLY A 463 -5.54 11.21 1.06
C GLY A 463 -7.03 10.98 1.19
N ARG A 464 -7.67 10.75 0.04
CA ARG A 464 -9.11 10.53 -0.01
C ARG A 464 -9.54 9.30 0.78
N THR A 465 -8.66 8.31 0.92
CA THR A 465 -8.98 7.01 1.53
C THR A 465 -8.56 6.98 2.99
N SER A 466 -7.40 7.56 3.31
CA SER A 466 -6.86 7.49 4.67
C SER A 466 -5.98 8.69 5.06
N ILE A 467 -5.49 8.69 6.30
CA ILE A 467 -4.39 9.53 6.76
C ILE A 467 -3.26 8.57 7.16
N GLY A 468 -2.08 8.79 6.61
CA GLY A 468 -0.91 7.96 6.84
C GLY A 468 0.24 8.78 7.35
N HIS A 469 1.01 8.22 8.27
CA HIS A 469 2.24 8.84 8.76
C HIS A 469 3.32 7.79 8.90
N GLY A 470 4.58 8.21 8.77
CA GLY A 470 5.67 7.27 8.61
C GLY A 470 7.04 7.94 8.62
N GLN A 471 8.04 7.16 8.24
CA GLN A 471 9.43 7.61 8.18
C GLN A 471 10.06 7.25 6.85
N VAL A 472 10.82 8.20 6.30
CA VAL A 472 11.51 8.06 5.01
C VAL A 472 12.63 7.02 5.15
N ASN A 473 12.63 6.00 4.29
CA ASN A 473 13.69 5.00 4.27
C ASN A 473 15.00 5.56 3.70
N ARG A 474 16.10 4.85 3.91
CA ARG A 474 17.46 5.34 3.57
C ARG A 474 17.93 4.98 2.17
N ILE A 475 17.38 3.91 1.63
CA ILE A 475 17.71 3.39 0.30
C ILE A 475 16.43 3.45 -0.53
N GLN A 476 16.55 3.91 -1.77
CA GLN A 476 15.44 3.88 -2.72
C GLN A 476 15.08 2.44 -3.08
N ARG A 477 13.79 2.21 -3.26
CA ARG A 477 13.26 0.92 -3.70
C ARG A 477 13.30 0.84 -5.22
N HIS A 478 13.81 -0.26 -5.75
CA HIS A 478 13.71 -0.54 -7.18
C HIS A 478 12.34 -1.12 -7.49
N VAL A 479 11.59 -0.49 -8.37
CA VAL A 479 10.22 -0.90 -8.72
C VAL A 479 10.15 -1.29 -10.19
N ILE A 480 9.57 -2.47 -10.45
CA ILE A 480 9.31 -3.01 -11.78
C ILE A 480 7.82 -2.88 -12.03
N TRP A 481 7.44 -1.88 -12.82
CA TRP A 481 6.06 -1.62 -13.19
C TRP A 481 5.61 -2.58 -14.29
N GLU A 482 4.35 -2.99 -14.29
CA GLU A 482 3.83 -3.97 -15.25
C GLU A 482 3.83 -3.45 -16.70
N GLU A 483 3.47 -2.18 -16.88
CA GLU A 483 3.31 -1.56 -18.20
C GLU A 483 4.30 -0.39 -18.45
N HIS A 484 5.24 -0.16 -17.54
CA HIS A 484 6.13 1.02 -17.60
C HIS A 484 7.58 0.68 -17.28
N PRO A 485 8.54 1.51 -17.73
CA PRO A 485 9.95 1.31 -17.40
C PRO A 485 10.18 1.35 -15.89
N PRO A 486 11.10 0.53 -15.35
CA PRO A 486 11.40 0.51 -13.92
C PRO A 486 11.89 1.88 -13.40
N SER A 487 11.85 2.06 -12.09
CA SER A 487 12.27 3.30 -11.44
C SER A 487 12.80 3.05 -10.02
N GLU A 488 13.45 4.08 -9.48
CA GLU A 488 14.01 4.10 -8.13
C GLU A 488 13.24 5.06 -7.24
N GLU A 489 12.38 4.51 -6.39
CA GLU A 489 11.38 5.27 -5.66
C GLU A 489 11.80 5.56 -4.22
N VAL A 490 11.45 6.75 -3.73
CA VAL A 490 11.59 7.05 -2.30
C VAL A 490 10.50 6.33 -1.54
N GLU A 491 10.92 5.54 -0.55
CA GLU A 491 10.03 4.70 0.24
C GLU A 491 9.76 5.34 1.60
N ILE A 492 8.50 5.29 2.04
CA ILE A 492 8.09 5.73 3.37
C ILE A 492 7.46 4.56 4.11
N MET A 493 8.05 4.22 5.25
CA MET A 493 7.58 3.16 6.14
C MET A 493 6.50 3.71 7.06
N GLY A 494 5.28 3.19 6.96
CA GLY A 494 4.14 3.55 7.78
C GLY A 494 4.32 3.17 9.26
N PHE A 495 3.70 3.96 10.14
CA PHE A 495 3.65 3.68 11.57
C PHE A 495 2.26 3.23 12.00
N GLY A 496 2.17 1.99 12.51
CA GLY A 496 0.96 1.44 13.09
C GLY A 496 -0.08 0.95 12.08
N ASP A 497 -0.09 1.53 10.88
CA ASP A 497 -0.94 1.21 9.72
C ASP A 497 -0.20 1.60 8.43
N ASP A 498 -0.81 1.28 7.29
CA ASP A 498 -0.33 1.61 5.95
C ASP A 498 -0.01 3.09 5.77
N PHE A 499 1.18 3.38 5.23
CA PHE A 499 1.48 4.75 4.84
C PHE A 499 0.56 5.24 3.73
N GLY A 500 0.01 4.39 2.86
CA GLY A 500 -0.91 4.73 1.77
C GLY A 500 -1.84 3.58 1.44
N ARG A 501 -3.08 3.87 1.01
CA ARG A 501 -4.02 2.87 0.49
C ARG A 501 -4.48 3.23 -0.91
N ALA A 502 -5.02 2.25 -1.64
CA ALA A 502 -5.60 2.48 -2.96
C ALA A 502 -6.52 3.72 -2.97
N GLY A 503 -6.31 4.61 -3.96
CA GLY A 503 -6.98 5.91 -4.06
C GLY A 503 -6.25 7.09 -3.40
N ASP A 504 -5.30 6.85 -2.49
CA ASP A 504 -4.51 7.94 -1.88
C ASP A 504 -3.46 8.55 -2.83
N SER A 505 -3.24 7.99 -4.02
CA SER A 505 -2.34 8.57 -5.02
C SER A 505 -2.71 10.02 -5.34
N GLY A 506 -1.71 10.89 -5.38
CA GLY A 506 -1.86 12.34 -5.50
C GLY A 506 -1.83 13.07 -4.16
N SER A 507 -1.90 12.36 -3.03
CA SER A 507 -1.79 12.97 -1.70
C SER A 507 -0.47 13.69 -1.52
N TRP A 508 -0.52 14.91 -1.02
CA TRP A 508 0.67 15.62 -0.57
C TRP A 508 1.23 15.03 0.72
N VAL A 509 2.55 14.90 0.75
CA VAL A 509 3.32 14.44 1.89
C VAL A 509 4.01 15.65 2.50
N VAL A 510 3.76 15.90 3.78
CA VAL A 510 4.32 17.02 4.53
C VAL A 510 5.19 16.55 5.69
N ASN A 511 6.16 17.37 6.08
CA ASN A 511 7.00 17.09 7.23
C ASN A 511 6.44 17.71 8.53
N ARG A 512 7.20 17.58 9.62
CA ARG A 512 6.89 18.14 10.94
C ARG A 512 6.73 19.67 10.99
N HIS A 513 7.17 20.38 9.96
CA HIS A 513 7.12 21.84 9.84
C HIS A 513 6.03 22.33 8.89
N PHE A 514 5.13 21.43 8.46
CA PHE A 514 4.10 21.70 7.45
C PHE A 514 4.66 22.10 6.08
N GLU A 515 5.92 21.76 5.79
CA GLU A 515 6.50 21.95 4.47
C GLU A 515 6.08 20.78 3.57
N LEU A 516 5.73 21.09 2.31
CA LEU A 516 5.49 20.07 1.30
C LEU A 516 6.82 19.42 0.93
N VAL A 517 6.92 18.09 1.03
CA VAL A 517 8.17 17.36 0.74
C VAL A 517 8.04 16.33 -0.39
N GLY A 518 6.82 15.91 -0.70
CA GLY A 518 6.58 14.96 -1.79
C GLY A 518 5.12 14.74 -2.12
N MET A 519 4.87 13.88 -3.09
CA MET A 519 3.54 13.43 -3.48
C MET A 519 3.53 11.89 -3.56
N LEU A 520 2.52 11.26 -2.94
CA LEU A 520 2.35 9.81 -2.98
C LEU A 520 1.92 9.38 -4.38
N ILE A 521 2.66 8.44 -4.98
CA ILE A 521 2.40 7.94 -6.34
C ILE A 521 2.03 6.45 -6.38
N GLY A 522 2.36 5.71 -5.33
CA GLY A 522 2.17 4.27 -5.28
C GLY A 522 2.28 3.72 -3.87
N MET A 523 1.85 2.48 -3.69
CA MET A 523 1.94 1.75 -2.42
C MET A 523 2.08 0.26 -2.69
N ASP A 524 2.50 -0.47 -1.68
CA ASP A 524 2.52 -1.93 -1.74
C ASP A 524 1.12 -2.50 -1.65
N ARG A 525 0.85 -3.51 -2.48
CA ARG A 525 -0.34 -4.34 -2.45
C ARG A 525 0.04 -5.78 -2.15
N ALA A 526 -0.81 -6.46 -1.37
CA ALA A 526 -0.63 -7.85 -0.98
C ALA A 526 0.74 -8.15 -0.31
N SER A 527 1.37 -7.14 0.31
CA SER A 527 2.63 -7.26 1.04
C SER A 527 2.43 -7.01 2.53
N SER A 528 3.36 -7.49 3.37
CA SER A 528 3.46 -7.18 4.80
C SER A 528 3.94 -5.78 5.12
N GLU A 529 4.23 -4.99 4.09
CA GLU A 529 4.92 -3.73 4.25
C GLU A 529 3.91 -2.59 4.20
N ASP A 530 3.88 -1.83 5.27
CA ASP A 530 3.00 -0.67 5.41
C ASP A 530 3.59 0.55 4.64
N VAL A 531 3.96 0.34 3.37
CA VAL A 531 4.84 1.21 2.58
C VAL A 531 4.08 2.08 1.58
N GLY A 532 4.50 3.35 1.46
CA GLY A 532 4.16 4.18 0.31
C GLY A 532 5.38 4.69 -0.44
N LEU A 533 5.18 4.94 -1.73
CA LEU A 533 6.18 5.40 -2.68
C LEU A 533 5.89 6.85 -3.06
N VAL A 534 6.91 7.69 -2.95
CA VAL A 534 6.77 9.14 -3.01
C VAL A 534 7.75 9.73 -4.02
N THR A 535 7.25 10.59 -4.90
CA THR A 535 8.11 11.45 -5.70
C THR A 535 8.43 12.71 -4.88
N PRO A 536 9.73 13.07 -4.69
CA PRO A 536 10.10 14.31 -4.02
C PRO A 536 9.49 15.53 -4.71
N ILE A 537 8.97 16.48 -3.93
CA ILE A 537 8.24 17.61 -4.52
C ILE A 537 9.14 18.49 -5.38
N HIS A 538 10.41 18.66 -4.98
CA HIS A 538 11.36 19.45 -5.75
C HIS A 538 11.56 18.90 -7.16
N ASP A 539 11.56 17.58 -7.33
CA ASP A 539 11.69 16.98 -8.65
C ASP A 539 10.45 17.25 -9.52
N ILE A 540 9.25 17.27 -8.91
CA ILE A 540 8.00 17.62 -9.61
C ILE A 540 8.01 19.10 -10.01
N ILE A 541 8.34 20.01 -9.09
CA ILE A 541 8.38 21.45 -9.39
C ILE A 541 9.42 21.75 -10.46
N ASP A 542 10.64 21.22 -10.33
CA ASP A 542 11.70 21.40 -11.34
C ASP A 542 11.23 20.92 -12.73
N ASP A 543 10.49 19.81 -12.81
CA ASP A 543 9.93 19.31 -14.07
C ASP A 543 8.82 20.21 -14.62
N ILE A 544 7.90 20.67 -13.77
CA ILE A 544 6.84 21.63 -14.14
C ILE A 544 7.48 22.89 -14.73
N GLU A 545 8.40 23.53 -14.01
CA GLU A 545 9.02 24.79 -14.43
C GLU A 545 9.79 24.61 -15.74
N LYS A 546 10.58 23.54 -15.84
CA LYS A 546 11.36 23.22 -17.03
C LYS A 546 10.49 22.98 -18.26
N ARG A 547 9.36 22.30 -18.12
CA ARG A 547 8.54 21.86 -19.27
C ARG A 547 7.43 22.83 -19.64
N THR A 548 7.00 23.67 -18.71
CA THR A 548 5.91 24.64 -18.96
C THR A 548 6.43 26.08 -19.12
N SER A 549 7.69 26.35 -18.76
CA SER A 549 8.23 27.72 -18.63
C SER A 549 7.40 28.59 -17.67
N CYS A 550 6.73 27.96 -16.70
CA CYS A 550 6.04 28.65 -15.61
C CYS A 550 6.91 28.66 -14.35
N VAL A 551 6.67 29.63 -13.47
CA VAL A 551 7.18 29.62 -12.09
C VAL A 551 6.08 29.12 -11.16
N VAL A 552 6.42 28.24 -10.21
CA VAL A 552 5.44 27.72 -9.25
C VAL A 552 5.44 28.54 -7.96
N SER A 553 4.25 28.86 -7.44
CA SER A 553 4.08 29.49 -6.13
C SER A 553 2.87 28.93 -5.38
N PHE A 554 2.88 29.10 -4.05
CA PHE A 554 1.75 28.74 -3.19
C PHE A 554 0.66 29.82 -3.17
N PRO A 555 -0.60 29.47 -2.84
CA PRO A 555 -1.73 30.39 -2.69
C PRO A 555 -1.58 31.48 -1.62
#